data_AF-A0A2D0KBP0-F1
#
_entry.id   AF-A0A2D0KBP0-F1
#
_cell.length_a   1.000
_cell.length_b   1.000
_cell.length_c   1.000
_cell.angle_alpha   90.00
_cell.angle_beta   90.00
_cell.angle_gamma   90.00
#
_symmetry.space_group_name_H-M   'P 1'
#
loop_
_entity.id
_entity.type
_entity.pdbx_description
1 polymer ?
#
loop_
_entity_poly.entity_id
_entity_poly.type
_entity_poly.pdbx_seq_one_letter_code
_entity_poly.pdbx_strand_id
1 'polypeptide(L)' 'MRLGRSVRGHLLALTLNPDCYRNPGEMYCFCRLINQALACFITQSAFVMLEIFTSDSHKALWQFWHVDGLRPEM' A
#
# COMPACT_ATOMS: atom_id res chain seq x y z
N MET A 1 12.93 -16.45 -7.66
CA MET A 1 13.56 -15.40 -8.50
C MET A 1 12.75 -15.27 -9.79
N ARG A 2 12.05 -14.15 -10.02
CA ARG A 2 11.26 -13.90 -11.23
C ARG A 2 12.16 -13.18 -12.26
N LEU A 3 12.86 -13.94 -13.10
CA LEU A 3 13.74 -13.40 -14.14
C LEU A 3 12.93 -12.83 -15.32
N GLY A 4 13.06 -11.52 -15.57
CA GLY A 4 12.75 -10.87 -16.86
C GLY A 4 11.27 -10.74 -17.25
N ARG A 5 10.31 -11.18 -16.44
CA ARG A 5 8.88 -10.99 -16.72
C ARG A 5 8.40 -9.64 -16.18
N SER A 6 7.74 -8.86 -17.03
CA SER A 6 7.01 -7.66 -16.59
C SER A 6 5.92 -8.09 -15.61
N VAL A 7 5.94 -7.51 -14.41
CA VAL A 7 4.94 -7.75 -13.36
C VAL A 7 4.02 -6.55 -13.34
N ARG A 8 2.71 -6.78 -13.30
CA ARG A 8 1.74 -5.67 -13.31
C ARG A 8 1.77 -4.96 -11.96
N GLY A 9 2.12 -3.68 -11.97
CA GLY A 9 2.14 -2.84 -10.77
C GLY A 9 0.86 -2.02 -10.64
N HIS A 10 0.34 -1.93 -9.42
CA HIS A 10 -0.73 -1.01 -9.03
C HIS A 10 -0.22 -0.02 -7.99
N LEU A 11 -0.55 1.26 -8.15
CA LEU A 11 -0.26 2.29 -7.15
C LEU A 11 -1.58 2.68 -6.48
N LEU A 12 -1.65 2.53 -5.16
CA LEU A 12 -2.73 3.05 -4.35
C LEU A 12 -2.23 4.26 -3.55
N ALA A 13 -2.80 5.42 -3.83
CA ALA A 13 -2.57 6.63 -3.06
C ALA A 13 -3.77 6.87 -2.13
N LEU A 14 -3.52 6.98 -0.81
CA LEU A 14 -4.54 7.30 0.18
C LEU A 14 -4.21 8.62 0.86
N THR A 15 -5.16 9.54 0.85
CA THR A 15 -5.08 10.76 1.67
C THR A 15 -5.83 10.51 2.97
N LEU A 16 -5.10 10.53 4.08
CA LEU A 16 -5.65 10.35 5.42
C LEU A 16 -5.73 11.69 6.14
N ASN A 17 -6.84 11.91 6.85
CA ASN A 17 -6.95 13.02 7.78
C ASN A 17 -6.31 12.62 9.12
N PRO A 18 -5.22 13.26 9.57
CA PRO A 18 -4.59 12.96 10.85
C PRO A 18 -5.51 13.20 12.05
N ASP A 19 -6.50 14.09 11.95
CA ASP A 19 -7.45 14.39 13.03
C ASP A 19 -8.37 13.23 13.40
N CYS A 20 -8.48 12.23 12.50
CA CYS A 20 -9.26 11.02 12.75
C CYS A 20 -8.52 9.98 13.61
N TYR A 21 -7.25 10.21 13.94
CA TYR A 21 -6.41 9.28 14.70
C TYR A 21 -5.97 9.89 16.02
N ARG A 22 -5.84 9.05 17.06
CA ARG A 22 -5.41 9.50 18.39
C ARG A 22 -3.96 9.96 18.40
N ASN A 23 -3.13 9.37 17.55
CA ASN A 23 -1.73 9.73 17.37
C ASN A 23 -1.18 9.22 16.01
N PRO A 24 -0.03 9.74 15.55
CA PRO A 24 0.58 9.31 14.29
C PRO A 24 0.96 7.81 14.26
N GLY A 25 1.22 7.19 15.42
CA GLY A 25 1.53 5.76 15.52
C GLY A 25 0.33 4.88 15.18
N GLU A 26 -0.87 5.24 15.64
CA GLU A 26 -2.11 4.57 15.29
C GLU A 26 -2.41 4.68 13.79
N MET A 27 -2.23 5.88 13.23
CA MET A 27 -2.34 6.10 11.78
C MET A 27 -1.35 5.24 10.99
N TYR A 28 -0.11 5.12 11.46
CA TYR A 28 0.90 4.25 10.85
C TYR A 28 0.50 2.77 10.91
N CYS A 29 0.02 2.30 12.07
CA CYS A 29 -0.48 0.93 12.24
C CYS A 29 -1.64 0.63 11.29
N PHE A 30 -2.58 1.55 11.14
CA PHE A 30 -3.66 1.44 10.15
C PHE A 30 -3.11 1.30 8.73
N CYS A 31 -2.16 2.14 8.33
CA CYS A 31 -1.53 2.06 7.02
C CYS A 31 -0.83 0.72 6.78
N ARG A 32 -0.14 0.20 7.81
CA ARG A 32 0.51 -1.13 7.79
C ARG A 32 -0.49 -2.25 7.60
N LEU A 33 -1.62 -2.20 8.30
CA LEU A 33 -2.69 -3.20 8.19
C LEU A 33 -3.33 -3.18 6.79
N ILE A 34 -3.62 -2.01 6.25
CA ILE A 34 -4.08 -1.87 4.86
C ILE A 34 -3.05 -2.46 3.89
N ASN A 35 -1.78 -2.11 4.05
CA ASN A 35 -0.72 -2.60 3.18
C ASN A 35 -0.67 -4.14 3.13
N GLN A 36 -0.86 -4.80 4.27
CA GLN A 36 -0.94 -6.27 4.36
C GLN A 36 -2.25 -6.82 3.80
N ALA A 37 -3.39 -6.19 4.08
CA ALA A 37 -4.69 -6.62 3.58
C ALA A 37 -4.77 -6.56 2.05
N LEU A 38 -4.16 -5.53 1.44
CA LEU A 38 -4.10 -5.39 -0.03
C LEU A 38 -3.44 -6.61 -0.69
N ALA A 39 -2.43 -7.23 -0.05
CA ALA A 39 -1.78 -8.43 -0.56
C ALA A 39 -2.80 -9.54 -0.86
N CYS A 40 -3.86 -9.68 -0.05
CA CYS A 40 -4.89 -10.70 -0.22
C CYS A 40 -5.78 -10.49 -1.46
N PHE A 41 -5.89 -9.26 -1.97
CA PHE A 41 -6.77 -8.92 -3.09
C PHE A 41 -6.06 -8.92 -4.45
N ILE A 42 -4.74 -8.79 -4.45
CA ILE A 42 -3.90 -8.74 -5.65
C ILE A 42 -3.49 -10.15 -6.06
N THR A 43 -3.46 -10.42 -7.37
CA THR A 43 -3.00 -11.71 -7.92
C THR A 43 -1.50 -11.87 -7.72
N GLN A 44 -1.03 -13.11 -7.62
CA GLN A 44 0.39 -13.41 -7.47
C GLN A 44 1.26 -12.86 -8.61
N SER A 45 0.70 -12.60 -9.79
CA SER A 45 1.37 -11.99 -10.94
C SER A 45 1.40 -10.45 -10.93
N ALA A 46 0.89 -9.83 -9.87
CA ALA A 46 0.86 -8.39 -9.69
C ALA A 46 1.43 -7.96 -8.33
N PHE A 47 1.84 -6.70 -8.25
CA PHE A 47 2.25 -6.07 -7.00
C PHE A 47 1.48 -4.78 -6.80
N VAL A 48 1.37 -4.37 -5.54
CA VAL A 48 0.80 -3.07 -5.17
C VAL A 48 1.84 -2.24 -4.41
N MET A 49 1.83 -0.94 -4.63
CA MET A 49 2.53 0.05 -3.81
C MET A 49 1.49 0.93 -3.13
N LEU A 50 1.74 1.27 -1.87
CA LEU A 50 0.87 2.13 -1.09
C LEU A 50 1.60 3.43 -0.74
N GLU A 51 1.01 4.56 -1.13
CA GLU A 51 1.48 5.89 -0.77
C GLU A 51 0.43 6.58 0.11
N ILE A 52 0.89 7.10 1.24
CA ILE A 52 0.04 7.78 2.22
C ILE A 52 0.34 9.26 2.18
N PHE A 53 -0.70 10.06 2.00
CA PHE A 53 -0.66 11.51 2.01
C PHE A 53 -1.46 12.04 3.19
N THR A 54 -1.10 13.23 3.64
CA THR A 54 -1.93 14.03 4.56
C THR A 54 -2.55 15.17 3.78
N SER A 55 -3.75 15.61 4.17
CA SER A 55 -4.46 16.69 3.47
C SER A 55 -3.66 17.98 3.31
N ASP A 56 -2.70 18.24 4.22
CA ASP A 56 -1.88 19.45 4.25
C ASP A 56 -0.58 19.35 3.40
N SER A 57 -0.21 18.14 2.94
CA SER A 57 1.07 17.91 2.28
C SER A 57 0.91 17.30 0.89
N HIS A 58 1.55 17.93 -0.10
CA HIS A 58 1.70 17.39 -1.45
C HIS A 58 2.78 16.28 -1.55
N LYS A 59 3.48 15.98 -0.45
CA LYS A 59 4.48 14.90 -0.39
C LYS A 59 3.91 13.69 0.34
N ALA A 60 4.22 12.50 -0.16
CA ALA A 60 3.89 11.26 0.52
C ALA A 60 4.56 11.24 1.90
N LEU A 61 3.76 11.06 2.95
CA LEU A 61 4.20 10.90 4.32
C LEU A 61 4.89 9.54 4.50
N TRP A 62 4.27 8.48 3.99
CA TRP A 62 4.82 7.12 4.02
C TRP A 62 4.62 6.43 2.67
N GLN A 63 5.63 5.67 2.27
CA GLN A 63 5.62 4.87 1.05
C GLN A 63 5.94 3.42 1.42
N PHE A 64 5.05 2.50 1.06
CA PHE A 64 5.24 1.07 1.23
C PHE A 64 5.56 0.47 -0.14
N TRP A 65 6.85 0.18 -0.31
CA TRP A 65 7.43 -0.26 -1.56
C TRP A 65 7.25 -1.77 -1.70
N HIS A 66 6.37 -2.16 -2.63
CA HIS A 66 6.20 -3.53 -3.13
C HIS A 66 5.56 -4.52 -2.15
N VAL A 67 4.27 -4.79 -2.36
CA VAL A 67 3.56 -5.93 -1.76
C VAL A 67 3.14 -6.87 -2.87
N ASP A 68 3.70 -8.07 -2.88
CA ASP A 68 3.29 -9.14 -3.78
C ASP A 68 1.86 -9.60 -3.45
N GLY A 69 1.06 -9.85 -4.49
CA GLY A 69 -0.24 -10.46 -4.32
C GLY A 69 -0.15 -11.90 -3.80
N LEU A 70 -1.07 -12.27 -2.91
CA LEU A 70 -1.20 -13.62 -2.36
C LEU A 70 -2.28 -14.43 -3.11
N ARG A 71 -3.17 -13.75 -3.85
CA ARG A 71 -4.30 -14.40 -4.53
C ARG A 71 -3.81 -15.27 -5.70
N PRO A 72 -4.18 -16.56 -5.77
CA PRO A 72 -3.87 -17.39 -6.93
C PRO A 72 -4.41 -16.79 -8.22
N GLU A 73 -3.72 -17.04 -9.34
CA GLU A 73 -4.29 -16.79 -10.66
C GLU A 73 -5.45 -17.78 -10.90
N MET A 74 -6.58 -17.29 -11.43
CA MET A 74 -7.73 -18.12 -11.80
C MET A 74 -7.55 -18.72 -13.19
#